data_AF-A0A7C1REZ1-F1
#
_entry.id   AF-A0A7C1REZ1-F1
#
_cell.length_a   1.000
_cell.length_b   1.000
_cell.length_c   1.000
_cell.angle_alpha   90.00
_cell.angle_beta   90.00
_cell.angle_gamma   90.00
#
_symmetry.space_group_name_H-M   'P 1'
#
loop_
_entity.id
_entity.type
_entity.pdbx_description
1 polymer ?
#
loop_
_entity_poly.entity_id
_entity_poly.type
_entity_poly.pdbx_seq_one_letter_code
_entity_poly.pdbx_strand_id
1 'polypeptide(L)'
;MRTTCIDPDFRRDPKSDFFCYRCQKSLNGKKHRWIYVDPECNLTAIHPEDAEGIEPVPVGLDCAKRIGLEFSFIINSTQGR
;
A
#
# COMPACT_ATOMS: atom_id res chain seq x y z
N MET A 1 12.32 12.84 -3.12
CA MET A 1 11.77 11.50 -3.38
C MET A 1 12.37 10.48 -2.41
N ARG A 2 11.70 10.28 -1.28
CA ARG A 2 12.03 9.19 -0.36
C ARG A 2 11.31 7.92 -0.83
N THR A 3 12.06 6.85 -1.02
CA THR A 3 11.51 5.58 -1.50
C THR A 3 12.01 4.40 -0.68
N THR A 4 11.19 3.35 -0.59
CA THR A 4 11.57 2.07 0.02
C THR A 4 11.14 0.90 -0.88
N CYS A 5 11.89 -0.19 -0.87
CA CYS A 5 11.54 -1.37 -1.66
C CYS A 5 10.41 -2.17 -0.97
N ILE A 6 9.34 -2.45 -1.71
CA ILE A 6 8.18 -3.19 -1.20
C ILE A 6 8.42 -4.70 -1.26
N ASP A 7 9.14 -5.16 -2.30
CA ASP A 7 9.32 -6.58 -2.65
C ASP A 7 7.96 -7.32 -2.73
N PRO A 8 7.10 -6.94 -3.70
CA PRO A 8 5.80 -7.58 -3.89
C PRO A 8 5.94 -9.02 -4.40
N ASP A 9 5.23 -9.95 -3.76
CA ASP A 9 5.19 -11.35 -4.16
C ASP A 9 4.14 -11.56 -5.25
N PHE A 10 4.53 -11.28 -6.50
CA PHE A 10 3.67 -11.44 -7.69
C PHE A 10 3.43 -12.90 -8.10
N ARG A 11 4.00 -13.87 -7.40
CA ARG A 11 3.85 -15.30 -7.76
C ARG A 11 2.51 -15.89 -7.32
N ARG A 12 1.76 -15.15 -6.51
CA ARG A 12 0.42 -15.55 -6.08
C ARG A 12 -0.60 -14.94 -7.04
N ASP A 13 -1.77 -15.55 -7.08
CA ASP A 13 -2.94 -14.98 -7.73
C ASP A 13 -3.83 -14.34 -6.64
N PRO A 14 -4.30 -13.09 -6.83
CA PRO A 14 -5.09 -12.39 -5.84
C PRO A 14 -6.44 -13.09 -5.65
N LYS A 15 -6.69 -13.60 -4.43
CA LYS A 15 -7.91 -14.38 -4.12
C LYS A 15 -9.21 -13.55 -4.04
N SER A 16 -9.14 -12.23 -4.17
CA SER A 16 -10.26 -11.31 -3.96
C SER A 16 -9.95 -9.95 -4.59
N ASP A 17 -10.97 -9.13 -4.85
CA ASP A 17 -10.83 -7.77 -5.41
C ASP A 17 -10.06 -6.80 -4.49
N PHE A 18 -10.08 -7.03 -3.17
CA PHE A 18 -9.37 -6.21 -2.19
C PHE A 18 -8.27 -7.01 -1.47
N PHE A 19 -7.02 -6.81 -1.87
CA PHE A 19 -5.87 -7.59 -1.42
C PHE A 19 -4.67 -6.72 -1.08
N CYS A 20 -3.77 -7.25 -0.27
CA CYS A 20 -2.52 -6.58 0.07
C CYS A 20 -1.59 -6.53 -1.14
N TYR A 21 -1.20 -5.34 -1.59
CA TYR A 21 -0.31 -5.16 -2.74
C TYR A 21 0.99 -5.99 -2.63
N ARG A 22 1.57 -6.08 -1.43
CA ARG A 22 2.83 -6.80 -1.19
C ARG A 22 2.70 -8.33 -1.17
N CYS A 23 1.68 -8.88 -0.51
CA CYS A 23 1.62 -10.34 -0.24
C CYS A 23 0.37 -11.04 -0.81
N GLN A 24 -0.47 -10.26 -1.50
CA GLN A 24 -1.72 -10.67 -2.13
C GLN A 24 -2.72 -11.43 -1.25
N LYS A 25 -2.58 -11.32 0.08
CA LYS A 25 -3.59 -11.82 1.00
C LYS A 25 -4.84 -10.94 0.92
N SER A 26 -6.01 -11.57 0.93
CA SER A 26 -7.29 -10.86 1.02
C SER A 26 -7.35 -10.00 2.28
N LEU A 27 -7.77 -8.75 2.08
CA LEU A 27 -7.94 -7.72 3.10
C LEU A 27 -9.42 -7.49 3.45
N ASN A 28 -10.35 -8.26 2.85
CA ASN A 28 -11.78 -8.18 3.17
C ASN A 28 -12.03 -8.35 4.67
N GLY A 29 -12.65 -7.35 5.30
CA GLY A 29 -12.94 -7.33 6.74
C GLY A 29 -11.72 -7.16 7.65
N LYS A 30 -10.52 -6.92 7.11
CA LYS A 30 -9.29 -6.75 7.88
C LYS A 30 -8.84 -5.29 7.90
N LYS A 31 -8.22 -4.89 9.01
CA LYS A 31 -7.54 -3.61 9.11
C LYS A 31 -6.39 -3.56 8.10
N HIS A 32 -6.30 -2.44 7.38
CA HIS A 32 -5.30 -2.19 6.36
C HIS A 32 -4.81 -0.74 6.45
N ARG A 33 -3.72 -0.47 5.74
CA ARG A 33 -3.18 0.85 5.48
C ARG A 33 -3.03 1.06 3.98
N TRP A 34 -2.77 2.29 3.60
CA TRP A 34 -2.56 2.70 2.22
C TRP A 34 -1.10 3.10 2.03
N ILE A 35 -0.55 2.79 0.87
CA ILE A 35 0.79 3.20 0.45
C ILE A 35 0.70 3.77 -0.96
N TYR A 36 1.62 4.65 -1.32
CA TYR A 36 1.81 5.05 -2.71
C TYR A 36 2.91 4.18 -3.31
N VAL A 37 2.68 3.73 -4.55
CA VAL A 37 3.62 2.90 -5.29
C VAL A 37 4.06 3.66 -6.52
N ASP A 38 5.34 3.57 -6.84
CA ASP A 38 5.87 4.13 -8.06
C ASP A 38 5.24 3.48 -9.30
N PRO A 39 4.57 4.24 -10.18
CA PRO A 39 3.86 3.68 -11.33
C PRO A 39 4.80 3.13 -12.40
N GLU A 40 6.05 3.60 -12.46
CA GLU A 40 7.04 3.14 -13.46
C GLU A 40 7.65 1.80 -13.05
N CYS A 41 7.99 1.64 -11.77
CA CYS A 41 8.71 0.48 -11.26
C CYS A 41 7.80 -0.56 -10.60
N ASN A 42 6.67 -0.17 -9.99
CA ASN A 42 5.73 -1.02 -9.25
C ASN A 42 6.35 -1.80 -8.06
N LEU A 43 7.63 -1.62 -7.77
CA LEU A 43 8.40 -2.33 -6.74
C LEU A 43 8.79 -1.43 -5.56
N THR A 44 8.60 -0.12 -5.69
CA THR A 44 9.01 0.88 -4.71
C THR A 44 7.79 1.62 -4.15
N ALA A 45 7.79 1.80 -2.83
CA ALA A 45 6.85 2.64 -2.12
C ALA A 45 7.41 4.06 -2.05
N ILE A 46 6.55 5.03 -2.33
CA ILE A 46 6.86 6.46 -2.29
C ILE A 46 6.30 7.03 -0.99
N HIS A 47 7.07 7.92 -0.36
CA HIS A 47 6.59 8.61 0.83
C HIS A 47 5.36 9.48 0.49
N PRO A 48 4.33 9.55 1.35
CA PRO A 48 3.10 10.28 1.05
C PRO A 48 3.28 11.78 0.74
N GLU A 49 4.35 12.39 1.24
CA GLU A 49 4.71 13.79 0.91
C GLU A 49 5.25 13.97 -0.52
N ASP A 50 5.81 12.91 -1.12
CA ASP A 50 6.39 12.92 -2.47
C ASP A 50 5.39 12.36 -3.51
N ALA A 51 4.22 11.86 -3.10
CA ALA A 51 3.30 11.06 -3.93
C ALA A 51 2.16 11.89 -4.55
N GLU A 52 2.49 12.99 -5.21
CA GLU A 52 1.49 13.85 -5.85
C GLU A 52 0.91 13.19 -7.12
N GLY A 53 -0.42 13.05 -7.17
CA GLY A 53 -1.12 12.50 -8.34
C GLY A 53 -1.04 10.97 -8.49
N ILE A 54 -0.54 10.25 -7.48
CA ILE A 54 -0.42 8.79 -7.50
C ILE A 54 -1.60 8.17 -6.76
N GLU A 55 -2.24 7.16 -7.34
CA GLU A 55 -3.31 6.42 -6.66
C GLU A 55 -2.72 5.46 -5.61
N PRO A 56 -3.20 5.51 -4.35
CA PRO A 56 -2.69 4.64 -3.31
C PRO A 56 -3.29 3.24 -3.41
N VAL A 57 -2.49 2.25 -3.01
CA VAL A 57 -2.90 0.84 -2.96
C VAL A 57 -2.95 0.32 -1.53
N PRO A 58 -3.84 -0.64 -1.23
CA PRO A 58 -3.99 -1.16 0.12
C PRO A 58 -2.90 -2.19 0.47
N VAL A 59 -2.45 -2.15 1.72
CA VAL A 59 -1.55 -3.12 2.33
C VAL A 59 -2.02 -3.54 3.71
N GLY A 60 -1.83 -4.82 4.04
CA GLY A 60 -2.11 -5.33 5.38
C GLY A 60 -1.16 -4.73 6.42
N LEU A 61 -1.59 -4.66 7.68
CA LEU A 61 -0.81 -4.05 8.76
C LEU A 61 0.61 -4.64 8.92
N ASP A 62 0.76 -5.96 8.80
CA ASP A 62 2.07 -6.61 8.87
C ASP A 62 2.98 -6.21 7.71
N CYS A 63 2.42 -5.99 6.53
CA CYS A 63 3.17 -5.54 5.36
C CYS A 63 3.51 -4.06 5.47
N ALA A 64 2.60 -3.22 5.97
CA ALA A 64 2.89 -1.80 6.25
C ALA A 64 4.05 -1.65 7.25
N LYS A 65 4.08 -2.46 8.31
CA LYS A 65 5.21 -2.47 9.27
C LYS A 65 6.55 -2.87 8.62
N ARG A 66 6.53 -3.77 7.64
CA ARG A 66 7.74 -4.21 6.92
C ARG A 66 8.23 -3.17 5.92
N ILE A 67 7.32 -2.48 5.24
CA ILE A 67 7.62 -1.42 4.29
C ILE A 67 8.16 -0.18 5.02
N GLY A 68 7.60 0.12 6.19
CA GLY A 68 7.89 1.31 6.98
C GLY A 68 6.61 2.07 7.22
N LEU A 69 6.32 2.39 8.48
CA LEU A 69 5.08 3.08 8.81
C LEU A 69 5.06 4.52 8.31
N GLU A 70 6.23 5.12 8.06
CA GLU A 70 6.31 6.46 7.45
C GLU A 70 5.85 6.49 5.98
N PHE A 71 5.96 5.36 5.27
CA PHE A 71 5.50 5.22 3.89
C PHE A 71 4.02 4.83 3.79
N SER A 72 3.34 4.68 4.92
CA SER A 72 1.95 4.19 4.96
C SER A 72 1.05 5.09 5.79
N PHE A 73 -0.19 5.24 5.35
CA PHE A 73 -1.17 6.10 6.00
C PHE A 73 -2.54 5.40 6.13
N ILE A 74 -3.43 6.02 6.88
CA ILE A 74 -4.81 5.56 7.04
C ILE A 74 -5.68 6.64 6.43
N ILE A 75 -6.52 6.27 5.47
CA ILE A 75 -7.57 7.14 4.97
C ILE A 75 -8.69 7.08 6.02
N ASN A 76 -8.70 8.05 6.92
CA ASN A 76 -9.86 8.24 7.78
C ASN A 76 -10.96 8.80 6.88
N SER A 77 -12.03 8.04 6.66
CA SER A 77 -13.25 8.51 6.00
C SER A 77 -13.94 9.55 6.88
N THR A 78 -13.32 10.71 7.05
CA THR A 78 -13.84 11.87 7.77
C THR A 78 -13.44 13.13 7.00
N GLN A 79 -14.05 13.31 5.84
CA GLN A 79 -14.27 14.64 5.30
C GLN A 79 -15.67 14.69 4.70
N GLY A 80 -16.64 14.67 5.62
CA GLY A 80 -18.03 15.01 5.36
C GLY A 80 -18.41 16.11 6.35
N ARG A 81 -18.15 17.36 5.97
CA ARG A 81 -18.97 18.55 6.25
C ARG A 81 -18.40 19.76 5.54
#